data_AF-A0A961FU98-F1
#
_entry.id   AF-A0A961FU98-F1
#
_cell.length_a   1.000
_cell.length_b   1.000
_cell.length_c   1.000
_cell.angle_alpha   90.00
_cell.angle_beta   90.00
_cell.angle_gamma   90.00
#
_symmetry.space_group_name_H-M   'P 1'
#
loop_
_entity.id
_entity.type
_entity.pdbx_description
1 polymer ?
#
loop_
_entity_poly.entity_id
_entity_poly.type
_entity_poly.pdbx_seq_one_letter_code
_entity_poly.pdbx_strand_id
1 'polypeptide(L)'
;MPRRFVQPLAKSVFPAVFGLFAAAGAVPSARGFDIVFNFDYDTSGFFGAAGSQQRLALEAAASFFEGIIGDDLDAITPGGGNSWTGVIFRPDDVGTNAFLANLTIPADTIFIYAGADNLGPSGSLGIGGPAGFSGSGTPGFIDTLITRGETGTITPSTSGDDTDFAPWGGSIAFNEHGSINWNFDHTTAPTGAQYDFYSVALHEIGHVLGLSLSDSFDRLQVGSSFTGANSVGVYGGNVPLVSSGDWHWASGVTSDVYGTAISQEAAMTPSLANGERREFTELDVAGLADVGWEIVPEPNAAFLLTIGCVFLLLRRGPRRGA
;
A
#
# COMPACT_ATOMS: atom_id res chain seq x y z
N MET A 1 16.46 39.13 85.85
CA MET A 1 15.25 38.92 85.02
C MET A 1 15.30 37.49 84.47
N PRO A 2 14.25 36.67 84.65
CA PRO A 2 14.39 35.22 84.70
C PRO A 2 14.09 34.51 83.37
N ARG A 3 14.74 33.35 83.22
CA ARG A 3 14.47 32.31 82.23
C ARG A 3 13.11 31.64 82.47
N ARG A 4 12.36 31.32 81.41
CA ARG A 4 11.37 30.23 81.40
C ARG A 4 11.49 29.41 80.10
N PHE A 5 11.49 28.10 80.31
CA PHE A 5 11.48 27.01 79.33
C PHE A 5 10.20 27.01 78.47
N VAL A 6 10.32 26.71 77.18
CA VAL A 6 9.26 26.10 76.35
C VAL A 6 9.90 25.08 75.40
N GLN A 7 9.23 23.92 75.28
CA GLN A 7 9.59 22.69 74.56
C GLN A 7 9.70 22.87 73.02
N PRO A 8 10.46 22.01 72.30
CA PRO A 8 10.34 21.93 70.85
C PRO A 8 9.24 20.95 70.41
N LEU A 9 8.29 21.44 69.61
CA LEU A 9 7.30 20.64 68.89
C LEU A 9 7.95 19.80 67.78
N ALA A 10 7.49 18.56 67.68
CA ALA A 10 7.82 17.60 66.62
C ALA A 10 7.43 18.14 65.22
N LYS A 11 8.37 18.05 64.28
CA LYS A 11 8.13 18.31 62.86
C LYS A 11 7.61 17.03 62.21
N SER A 12 6.34 17.04 61.78
CA SER A 12 5.77 16.00 60.92
C SER A 12 6.49 15.96 59.57
N VAL A 13 7.03 14.79 59.24
CA VAL A 13 7.60 14.47 57.93
C VAL A 13 6.44 14.00 57.04
N PHE A 14 6.09 14.79 56.04
CA PHE A 14 5.22 14.35 54.94
C PHE A 14 6.03 13.42 54.02
N PRO A 15 5.54 12.21 53.67
CA PRO A 15 6.19 11.39 52.66
C PRO A 15 6.03 12.04 51.29
N ALA A 16 7.16 12.31 50.64
CA ALA A 16 7.24 12.78 49.27
C ALA A 16 6.59 11.76 48.33
N VAL A 17 5.52 12.17 47.66
CA VAL A 17 4.95 11.46 46.53
C VAL A 17 5.93 11.64 45.37
N PHE A 18 6.71 10.59 45.07
CA PHE A 18 7.44 10.49 43.82
C PHE A 18 6.41 10.33 42.69
N GLY A 19 6.06 11.46 42.05
CA GLY A 19 5.35 11.45 40.79
C GLY A 19 6.27 10.84 39.74
N LEU A 20 5.97 9.61 39.32
CA LEU A 20 6.58 8.99 38.16
C LEU A 20 6.02 9.74 36.93
N PHE A 21 6.76 10.74 36.45
CA PHE A 21 6.56 11.28 35.11
C PHE A 21 6.86 10.14 34.13
N ALA A 22 5.82 9.54 33.56
CA ALA A 22 5.96 8.79 32.33
C ALA A 22 6.36 9.83 31.27
N ALA A 23 7.64 9.85 30.92
CA ALA A 23 8.08 10.43 29.67
C ALA A 23 7.41 9.61 28.58
N ALA A 24 6.28 10.09 28.08
CA ALA A 24 5.82 9.74 26.75
C ALA A 24 6.89 10.30 25.81
N GLY A 25 7.95 9.52 25.60
CA GLY A 25 8.78 9.70 24.43
C GLY A 25 7.81 9.63 23.26
N ALA A 26 7.74 10.71 22.48
CA ALA A 26 7.23 10.61 21.13
C ALA A 26 8.05 9.48 20.49
N VAL A 27 7.44 8.32 20.34
CA VAL A 27 7.93 7.34 19.37
C VAL A 27 7.93 8.14 18.07
N PRO A 28 9.07 8.28 17.38
CA PRO A 28 9.01 8.79 16.02
C PRO A 28 7.92 7.99 15.33
N SER A 29 6.90 8.65 14.77
CA SER A 29 6.11 7.96 13.75
C SER A 29 7.17 7.54 12.74
N ALA A 30 7.38 6.24 12.55
CA ALA A 30 8.08 5.79 11.36
C ALA A 30 7.37 6.51 10.21
N ARG A 31 8.13 7.23 9.38
CA ARG A 31 7.57 7.65 8.09
C ARG A 31 7.32 6.34 7.36
N GLY A 32 6.04 5.99 7.22
CA GLY A 32 5.65 4.78 6.52
C GLY A 32 5.56 5.08 5.03
N PHE A 33 5.60 4.01 4.25
CA PHE A 33 5.17 4.00 2.87
C PHE A 33 3.77 4.66 2.74
N ASP A 34 3.61 5.56 1.78
CA ASP A 34 2.46 6.45 1.62
C ASP A 34 2.01 6.48 0.16
N ILE A 35 0.75 6.12 -0.10
CA ILE A 35 0.12 6.23 -1.41
C ILE A 35 -0.72 7.49 -1.42
N VAL A 36 -0.28 8.49 -2.18
CA VAL A 36 -0.99 9.76 -2.30
C VAL A 36 -1.77 9.81 -3.60
N PHE A 37 -3.10 9.90 -3.49
CA PHE A 37 -3.96 10.08 -4.65
C PHE A 37 -3.99 11.53 -5.14
N ASN A 38 -3.81 11.70 -6.44
CA ASN A 38 -4.02 12.95 -7.15
C ASN A 38 -5.24 12.81 -8.08
N PHE A 39 -6.17 13.76 -8.02
CA PHE A 39 -7.41 13.77 -8.79
C PHE A 39 -7.46 14.88 -9.85
N ASP A 40 -6.32 15.47 -10.24
CA ASP A 40 -6.26 16.60 -11.19
C ASP A 40 -6.78 16.23 -12.59
N TYR A 41 -6.82 14.93 -12.90
CA TYR A 41 -7.36 14.38 -14.14
C TYR A 41 -8.74 13.70 -13.96
N ASP A 42 -9.38 13.78 -12.80
CA ASP A 42 -10.77 13.32 -12.59
C ASP A 42 -11.77 14.34 -13.18
N THR A 43 -11.81 14.46 -14.51
CA THR A 43 -12.57 15.53 -15.18
C THR A 43 -14.09 15.31 -15.16
N SER A 44 -14.55 14.06 -15.02
CA SER A 44 -15.97 13.74 -14.82
C SER A 44 -16.44 13.99 -13.39
N GLY A 45 -15.51 14.13 -12.44
CA GLY A 45 -15.80 14.31 -11.03
C GLY A 45 -16.29 13.03 -10.34
N PHE A 46 -15.82 11.86 -10.80
CA PHE A 46 -16.13 10.56 -10.22
C PHE A 46 -15.75 10.48 -8.74
N PHE A 47 -14.63 11.10 -8.38
CA PHE A 47 -14.17 11.28 -7.01
C PHE A 47 -14.53 12.66 -6.45
N GLY A 48 -15.33 13.47 -7.14
CA GLY A 48 -15.72 14.82 -6.72
C GLY A 48 -16.58 14.87 -5.46
N ALA A 49 -17.33 15.96 -5.25
CA ALA A 49 -18.13 16.13 -4.02
C ALA A 49 -19.18 15.02 -3.78
N ALA A 50 -19.74 14.44 -4.86
CA ALA A 50 -20.64 13.29 -4.78
C ALA A 50 -19.91 11.95 -4.63
N GLY A 51 -18.60 11.94 -4.88
CA GLY A 51 -17.70 10.79 -4.93
C GLY A 51 -17.05 10.39 -3.59
N SER A 52 -17.63 10.81 -2.46
CA SER A 52 -16.97 10.64 -1.15
C SER A 52 -16.77 9.17 -0.74
N GLN A 53 -17.70 8.27 -1.09
CA GLN A 53 -17.56 6.83 -0.79
C GLN A 53 -16.51 6.17 -1.68
N GLN A 54 -16.42 6.59 -2.94
CA GLN A 54 -15.40 6.18 -3.90
C GLN A 54 -14.01 6.50 -3.35
N ARG A 55 -13.82 7.74 -2.87
CA ARG A 55 -12.57 8.15 -2.22
C ARG A 55 -12.28 7.30 -1.00
N LEU A 56 -13.24 7.15 -0.08
CA LEU A 56 -13.02 6.34 1.12
C LEU A 56 -12.66 4.88 0.80
N ALA A 57 -13.26 4.29 -0.22
CA ALA A 57 -12.93 2.94 -0.65
C ALA A 57 -11.55 2.85 -1.32
N LEU A 58 -11.16 3.85 -2.12
CA LEU A 58 -9.83 3.92 -2.73
C LEU A 58 -8.74 4.11 -1.67
N GLU A 59 -8.95 5.00 -0.71
CA GLU A 59 -8.06 5.22 0.45
C GLU A 59 -7.97 3.96 1.32
N ALA A 60 -9.09 3.26 1.56
CA ALA A 60 -9.06 1.99 2.29
C ALA A 60 -8.23 0.91 1.56
N ALA A 61 -8.24 0.93 0.22
CA ALA A 61 -7.42 0.02 -0.58
C ALA A 61 -5.93 0.39 -0.47
N ALA A 62 -5.58 1.67 -0.54
CA ALA A 62 -4.21 2.15 -0.29
C ALA A 62 -3.71 1.77 1.10
N SER A 63 -4.51 2.00 2.14
CA SER A 63 -4.15 1.71 3.53
C SER A 63 -3.82 0.24 3.79
N PHE A 64 -4.36 -0.68 2.98
CA PHE A 64 -3.93 -2.08 3.02
C PHE A 64 -2.44 -2.22 2.64
N PHE A 65 -2.02 -1.63 1.52
CA PHE A 65 -0.64 -1.70 1.05
C PHE A 65 0.32 -0.92 1.95
N GLU A 66 -0.07 0.27 2.40
CA GLU A 66 0.69 1.09 3.36
C GLU A 66 0.91 0.37 4.70
N GLY A 67 -0.01 -0.53 5.07
CA GLY A 67 0.10 -1.34 6.29
C GLY A 67 1.10 -2.49 6.20
N ILE A 68 1.45 -2.94 4.99
CA ILE A 68 2.24 -4.15 4.76
C ILE A 68 3.58 -3.90 4.07
N ILE A 69 3.79 -2.76 3.41
CA ILE A 69 5.05 -2.43 2.72
C ILE A 69 6.02 -1.76 3.69
N GLY A 70 7.26 -2.25 3.71
CA GLY A 70 8.35 -1.81 4.57
C GLY A 70 9.48 -1.05 3.89
N ASP A 71 9.43 -0.88 2.56
CA ASP A 71 10.47 -0.22 1.78
C ASP A 71 10.73 1.23 2.22
N ASP A 72 11.98 1.66 2.08
CA ASP A 72 12.46 3.01 2.38
C ASP A 72 12.86 3.72 1.06
N LEU A 73 11.88 4.27 0.34
CA LEU A 73 12.10 4.86 -0.97
C LEU A 73 12.73 6.26 -0.89
N ASP A 74 13.83 6.49 -1.60
CA ASP A 74 14.41 7.83 -1.74
C ASP A 74 13.47 8.82 -2.43
N ALA A 75 13.63 10.09 -2.09
CA ALA A 75 12.90 11.20 -2.70
C ALA A 75 13.45 11.54 -4.10
N ILE A 76 12.57 11.89 -5.03
CA ILE A 76 12.96 12.46 -6.33
C ILE A 76 12.84 13.99 -6.24
N THR A 77 13.98 14.69 -6.22
CA THR A 77 14.02 16.16 -6.15
C THR A 77 14.74 16.75 -7.37
N PRO A 78 14.01 17.34 -8.35
CA PRO A 78 14.61 18.02 -9.49
C PRO A 78 15.25 19.37 -9.10
N GLY A 79 16.10 19.90 -9.98
CA GLY A 79 16.83 21.15 -9.78
C GLY A 79 18.35 21.00 -9.90
N GLY A 80 19.09 22.12 -9.84
CA GLY A 80 20.56 22.08 -9.88
C GLY A 80 21.16 21.49 -11.18
N GLY A 81 20.39 21.49 -12.28
CA GLY A 81 20.77 20.85 -13.55
C GLY A 81 20.11 19.49 -13.80
N ASN A 82 19.40 18.95 -12.80
CA ASN A 82 18.58 17.75 -12.92
C ASN A 82 17.16 18.12 -13.35
N SER A 83 16.64 17.41 -14.34
CA SER A 83 15.27 17.59 -14.85
C SER A 83 14.70 16.26 -15.29
N TRP A 84 13.39 16.08 -15.10
CA TRP A 84 12.68 14.89 -15.53
C TRP A 84 11.21 15.18 -15.87
N THR A 85 10.59 14.21 -16.52
CA THR A 85 9.18 14.21 -16.87
C THR A 85 8.60 12.85 -16.50
N GLY A 86 7.65 12.85 -15.58
CA GLY A 86 6.79 11.68 -15.33
C GLY A 86 5.79 11.52 -16.46
N VAL A 87 5.47 10.28 -16.82
CA VAL A 87 4.51 9.96 -17.89
C VAL A 87 3.47 9.00 -17.31
N ILE A 88 2.22 9.41 -17.36
CA ILE A 88 1.07 8.57 -17.00
C ILE A 88 0.13 8.48 -18.19
N PHE A 89 -0.67 7.43 -18.28
CA PHE A 89 -1.93 7.55 -19.02
C PHE A 89 -2.87 8.47 -18.23
N ARG A 90 -3.79 9.13 -18.91
CA ARG A 90 -4.79 9.99 -18.29
C ARG A 90 -5.93 9.13 -17.75
N PRO A 91 -6.31 9.25 -16.47
CA PRO A 91 -7.38 8.42 -15.94
C PRO A 91 -8.78 8.80 -16.44
N ASP A 92 -8.94 9.94 -17.13
CA ASP A 92 -10.16 10.35 -17.83
C ASP A 92 -10.17 10.06 -19.34
N ASP A 93 -9.06 9.53 -19.88
CA ASP A 93 -8.91 9.10 -21.26
C ASP A 93 -7.71 8.16 -21.33
N VAL A 94 -7.93 6.87 -21.08
CA VAL A 94 -6.84 5.89 -20.94
C VAL A 94 -6.03 5.71 -22.23
N GLY A 95 -6.53 6.22 -23.37
CA GLY A 95 -5.81 6.24 -24.64
C GLY A 95 -4.81 7.39 -24.79
N THR A 96 -4.78 8.33 -23.85
CA THR A 96 -3.95 9.55 -23.91
C THR A 96 -2.97 9.62 -22.75
N ASN A 97 -1.75 10.08 -23.00
CA ASN A 97 -0.75 10.32 -21.96
C ASN A 97 -0.77 11.76 -21.44
N ALA A 98 -0.46 11.93 -20.15
CA ALA A 98 -0.08 13.18 -19.54
C ALA A 98 1.42 13.19 -19.18
N PHE A 99 2.02 14.39 -19.25
CA PHE A 99 3.45 14.61 -19.03
C PHE A 99 3.64 15.60 -17.89
N LEU A 100 4.29 15.13 -16.82
CA LEU A 100 4.37 15.82 -15.53
C LEU A 100 5.80 16.31 -15.33
N ALA A 101 6.02 17.60 -15.59
CA ALA A 101 7.36 18.17 -15.59
C ALA A 101 7.85 18.44 -14.16
N ASN A 102 9.03 17.89 -13.82
CA ASN A 102 9.78 18.21 -12.61
C ASN A 102 8.95 18.13 -11.32
N LEU A 103 8.17 17.06 -11.17
CA LEU A 103 7.54 16.76 -9.89
C LEU A 103 8.62 16.53 -8.83
N THR A 104 8.33 16.95 -7.60
CA THR A 104 9.07 16.52 -6.43
C THR A 104 8.28 15.39 -5.80
N ILE A 105 8.87 14.20 -5.74
CA ILE A 105 8.27 13.04 -5.08
C ILE A 105 8.95 12.91 -3.72
N PRO A 106 8.21 13.04 -2.60
CA PRO A 106 8.79 12.79 -1.29
C PRO A 106 9.31 11.35 -1.17
N ALA A 107 10.20 11.14 -0.20
CA ALA A 107 10.62 9.80 0.16
C ALA A 107 9.42 8.99 0.70
N ASP A 108 9.46 7.68 0.52
CA ASP A 108 8.43 6.71 0.92
C ASP A 108 7.05 6.94 0.26
N THR A 109 6.97 7.75 -0.80
CA THR A 109 5.70 8.14 -1.41
C THR A 109 5.53 7.62 -2.84
N ILE A 110 4.36 7.05 -3.15
CA ILE A 110 3.89 6.75 -4.51
C ILE A 110 2.73 7.68 -4.86
N PHE A 111 2.84 8.40 -5.98
CA PHE A 111 1.74 9.23 -6.48
C PHE A 111 0.86 8.46 -7.46
N ILE A 112 -0.42 8.28 -7.13
CA ILE A 112 -1.38 7.64 -8.02
C ILE A 112 -2.38 8.68 -8.54
N TYR A 113 -2.35 8.91 -9.85
CA TYR A 113 -3.35 9.74 -10.51
C TYR A 113 -4.61 8.94 -10.77
N ALA A 114 -5.68 9.23 -10.02
CA ALA A 114 -6.93 8.49 -10.05
C ALA A 114 -8.06 9.31 -10.68
N GLY A 115 -8.92 8.63 -11.43
CA GLY A 115 -10.08 9.21 -12.12
C GLY A 115 -10.97 8.13 -12.69
N ALA A 116 -11.81 8.49 -13.65
CA ALA A 116 -12.67 7.55 -14.33
C ALA A 116 -12.77 7.84 -15.82
N ASP A 117 -12.87 6.78 -16.60
CA ASP A 117 -13.07 6.81 -18.05
C ASP A 117 -14.21 5.85 -18.41
N ASN A 118 -14.88 6.13 -19.53
CA ASN A 118 -15.91 5.26 -20.05
C ASN A 118 -15.29 4.08 -20.81
N LEU A 119 -14.98 3.01 -20.08
CA LEU A 119 -14.41 1.77 -20.63
C LEU A 119 -15.47 0.86 -21.29
N GLY A 120 -16.72 1.33 -21.39
CA GLY A 120 -17.83 0.61 -22.01
C GLY A 120 -18.51 -0.45 -21.12
N PRO A 121 -19.64 -1.03 -21.56
CA PRO A 121 -20.47 -1.92 -20.76
C PRO A 121 -19.89 -3.33 -20.54
N SER A 122 -18.87 -3.69 -21.31
CA SER A 122 -18.20 -5.00 -21.26
C SER A 122 -16.69 -4.87 -21.33
N GLY A 123 -16.17 -3.66 -21.10
CA GLY A 123 -14.73 -3.44 -20.91
C GLY A 123 -14.33 -3.71 -19.48
N SER A 124 -13.06 -3.40 -19.17
CA SER A 124 -12.51 -3.56 -17.83
C SER A 124 -13.28 -2.73 -16.80
N LEU A 125 -13.28 -3.19 -15.56
CA LEU A 125 -13.86 -2.46 -14.42
C LEU A 125 -12.92 -1.35 -13.94
N GLY A 126 -11.62 -1.59 -14.04
CA GLY A 126 -10.55 -0.63 -13.83
C GLY A 126 -9.41 -0.90 -14.81
N ILE A 127 -8.52 0.08 -14.93
CA ILE A 127 -7.22 -0.04 -15.58
C ILE A 127 -6.23 0.73 -14.70
N GLY A 128 -5.27 0.03 -14.14
CA GLY A 128 -4.19 0.56 -13.32
C GLY A 128 -2.83 0.12 -13.83
N GLY A 129 -1.81 0.93 -13.55
CA GLY A 129 -0.45 0.55 -13.88
C GLY A 129 0.59 1.58 -13.48
N PRO A 130 1.86 1.17 -13.47
CA PRO A 130 2.95 2.04 -13.06
C PRO A 130 3.19 3.14 -14.10
N ALA A 131 3.69 4.27 -13.62
CA ALA A 131 4.02 5.40 -14.46
C ALA A 131 5.40 5.26 -15.10
N GLY A 132 5.54 5.76 -16.32
CA GLY A 132 6.84 5.91 -16.97
C GLY A 132 7.55 7.20 -16.56
N PHE A 133 8.80 7.35 -17.00
CA PHE A 133 9.52 8.61 -16.87
C PHE A 133 10.58 8.78 -17.97
N SER A 134 11.06 10.00 -18.12
CA SER A 134 12.30 10.31 -18.82
C SER A 134 13.05 11.40 -18.05
N GLY A 135 14.38 11.34 -18.01
CA GLY A 135 15.19 12.23 -17.19
C GLY A 135 16.54 12.58 -17.80
N SER A 136 17.10 13.69 -17.34
CA SER A 136 18.46 14.14 -17.63
C SER A 136 19.05 14.84 -16.41
N GLY A 137 20.35 14.68 -16.18
CA GLY A 137 20.99 15.26 -15.01
C GLY A 137 22.30 14.58 -14.65
N THR A 138 22.67 14.66 -13.38
CA THR A 138 23.80 13.91 -12.84
C THR A 138 23.53 12.41 -12.88
N PRO A 139 24.57 11.56 -12.95
CA PRO A 139 24.39 10.10 -12.89
C PRO A 139 23.59 9.64 -11.66
N GLY A 140 23.85 10.23 -10.48
CA GLY A 140 23.12 9.90 -9.27
C GLY A 140 21.64 10.29 -9.32
N PHE A 141 21.27 11.36 -10.03
CA PHE A 141 19.85 11.70 -10.20
C PHE A 141 19.13 10.71 -11.13
N ILE A 142 19.79 10.27 -12.21
CA ILE A 142 19.24 9.24 -13.10
C ILE A 142 19.07 7.92 -12.34
N ASP A 143 20.04 7.56 -11.50
CA ASP A 143 19.96 6.40 -10.61
C ASP A 143 18.74 6.51 -9.67
N THR A 144 18.57 7.63 -8.96
CA THR A 144 17.38 7.85 -8.11
C THR A 144 16.05 7.76 -8.86
N LEU A 145 15.97 8.18 -10.14
CA LEU A 145 14.74 8.03 -10.93
C LEU A 145 14.38 6.58 -11.23
N ILE A 146 15.38 5.70 -11.29
CA ILE A 146 15.22 4.27 -11.62
C ILE A 146 15.02 3.46 -10.35
N THR A 147 15.90 3.66 -9.38
CA THR A 147 16.06 2.76 -8.23
C THR A 147 15.35 3.26 -6.99
N ARG A 148 15.18 4.58 -6.86
CA ARG A 148 14.77 5.24 -5.61
C ARG A 148 15.51 4.71 -4.38
N GLY A 149 16.81 4.42 -4.52
CA GLY A 149 17.64 3.93 -3.41
C GLY A 149 17.59 2.42 -3.19
N GLU A 150 16.66 1.71 -3.83
CA GLU A 150 16.52 0.27 -3.73
C GLU A 150 17.62 -0.50 -4.48
N THR A 151 17.86 -1.74 -4.06
CA THR A 151 18.88 -2.60 -4.67
C THR A 151 18.24 -3.71 -5.50
N GLY A 152 18.62 -3.84 -6.77
CA GLY A 152 18.06 -4.88 -7.63
C GLY A 152 17.36 -4.34 -8.88
N THR A 153 17.15 -3.02 -8.93
CA THR A 153 16.90 -2.28 -10.17
C THR A 153 18.24 -1.94 -10.85
N ILE A 154 18.41 -2.31 -12.12
CA ILE A 154 19.67 -2.14 -12.85
C ILE A 154 19.65 -0.91 -13.77
N THR A 155 20.81 -0.26 -13.92
CA THR A 155 21.01 0.87 -14.85
C THR A 155 22.13 0.56 -15.87
N PRO A 156 21.84 0.55 -17.19
CA PRO A 156 20.53 0.73 -17.81
C PRO A 156 19.64 -0.50 -17.56
N SER A 157 18.36 -0.29 -17.31
CA SER A 157 17.39 -1.39 -17.18
C SER A 157 17.32 -2.16 -18.50
N THR A 158 17.67 -3.44 -18.45
CA THR A 158 17.45 -4.41 -19.52
C THR A 158 16.29 -5.28 -19.10
N SER A 159 15.33 -5.46 -20.01
CA SER A 159 14.11 -6.19 -19.69
C SER A 159 14.39 -7.62 -19.22
N GLY A 160 13.87 -8.00 -18.07
CA GLY A 160 13.91 -9.31 -17.44
C GLY A 160 15.04 -9.49 -16.42
N ASP A 161 15.73 -8.42 -16.03
CA ASP A 161 16.88 -8.50 -15.12
C ASP A 161 16.63 -7.82 -13.77
N ASP A 162 15.65 -6.92 -13.68
CA ASP A 162 15.34 -6.25 -12.42
C ASP A 162 14.82 -7.27 -11.40
N THR A 163 15.34 -7.19 -10.17
CA THR A 163 14.90 -8.03 -9.04
C THR A 163 14.06 -7.27 -8.04
N ASP A 164 13.83 -6.00 -8.31
CA ASP A 164 13.20 -5.04 -7.43
C ASP A 164 12.37 -4.06 -8.27
N PHE A 165 11.45 -3.33 -7.65
CA PHE A 165 10.53 -2.42 -8.31
C PHE A 165 10.17 -1.21 -7.44
N ALA A 166 10.65 -0.04 -7.84
CA ALA A 166 10.49 1.20 -7.08
C ALA A 166 9.88 2.34 -7.93
N PRO A 167 8.58 2.26 -8.30
CA PRO A 167 7.95 3.29 -9.13
C PRO A 167 7.93 4.64 -8.41
N TRP A 168 7.90 5.74 -9.17
CA TRP A 168 7.61 7.05 -8.61
C TRP A 168 6.10 7.26 -8.39
N GLY A 169 5.28 6.54 -9.15
CA GLY A 169 3.85 6.75 -9.23
C GLY A 169 3.17 5.83 -10.23
N GLY A 170 1.87 6.06 -10.44
CA GLY A 170 1.03 5.33 -11.37
C GLY A 170 -0.22 6.11 -11.73
N SER A 171 -1.10 5.48 -12.51
CA SER A 171 -2.44 6.00 -12.74
C SER A 171 -3.46 4.86 -12.67
N ILE A 172 -4.68 5.20 -12.28
CA ILE A 172 -5.82 4.28 -12.23
C ILE A 172 -7.06 4.98 -12.79
N ALA A 173 -7.69 4.35 -13.79
CA ALA A 173 -9.00 4.72 -14.29
C ALA A 173 -10.04 3.68 -13.88
N PHE A 174 -11.17 4.12 -13.33
CA PHE A 174 -12.32 3.25 -13.08
C PHE A 174 -13.39 3.43 -14.15
N ASN A 175 -14.12 2.36 -14.45
CA ASN A 175 -15.17 2.40 -15.47
C ASN A 175 -16.39 3.19 -14.99
N GLU A 176 -16.61 4.38 -15.56
CA GLU A 176 -17.78 5.21 -15.28
C GLU A 176 -18.96 4.98 -16.23
N HIS A 177 -18.90 3.95 -17.10
CA HIS A 177 -20.02 3.62 -17.97
C HIS A 177 -21.29 3.37 -17.13
N GLY A 178 -22.41 4.00 -17.50
CA GLY A 178 -23.64 4.00 -16.69
C GLY A 178 -24.34 2.66 -16.48
N SER A 179 -23.86 1.57 -17.11
CA SER A 179 -24.31 0.20 -16.83
C SER A 179 -23.53 -0.48 -15.71
N ILE A 180 -22.41 0.08 -15.27
CA ILE A 180 -21.60 -0.48 -14.19
C ILE A 180 -22.27 -0.09 -12.87
N ASN A 181 -22.83 -1.10 -12.22
CA ASN A 181 -23.51 -0.95 -10.95
C ASN A 181 -22.49 -1.15 -9.82
N TRP A 182 -21.85 -0.06 -9.38
CA TRP A 182 -20.84 -0.12 -8.34
C TRP A 182 -21.43 -0.24 -6.93
N ASN A 183 -20.75 -1.03 -6.09
CA ASN A 183 -20.80 -0.91 -4.63
C ASN A 183 -19.57 -0.12 -4.18
N PHE A 184 -19.78 1.09 -3.66
CA PHE A 184 -18.72 1.97 -3.16
C PHE A 184 -18.48 1.86 -1.66
N ASP A 185 -19.30 1.10 -0.93
CA ASP A 185 -19.10 0.87 0.50
C ASP A 185 -18.05 -0.23 0.71
N HIS A 186 -16.82 0.15 1.04
CA HIS A 186 -15.74 -0.80 1.35
C HIS A 186 -15.98 -1.58 2.66
N THR A 187 -16.88 -1.13 3.54
CA THR A 187 -17.18 -1.82 4.82
C THR A 187 -18.25 -2.90 4.69
N THR A 188 -19.05 -2.85 3.62
CA THR A 188 -20.12 -3.81 3.36
C THR A 188 -19.93 -4.45 1.99
N ALA A 189 -19.83 -5.79 1.95
CA ALA A 189 -19.72 -6.53 0.70
C ALA A 189 -20.94 -6.25 -0.22
N PRO A 190 -20.76 -6.27 -1.55
CA PRO A 190 -21.84 -6.01 -2.50
C PRO A 190 -22.94 -7.07 -2.39
N THR A 191 -24.14 -6.74 -2.87
CA THR A 191 -25.22 -7.73 -3.03
C THR A 191 -25.67 -7.83 -4.48
N GLY A 192 -26.06 -9.03 -4.92
CA GLY A 192 -26.69 -9.23 -6.22
C GLY A 192 -25.81 -8.83 -7.41
N ALA A 193 -26.28 -7.85 -8.20
CA ALA A 193 -25.70 -7.44 -9.49
C ALA A 193 -24.69 -6.27 -9.38
N GLN A 194 -24.10 -6.03 -8.21
CA GLN A 194 -23.13 -4.96 -8.00
C GLN A 194 -21.69 -5.46 -8.17
N TYR A 195 -20.80 -4.65 -8.76
CA TYR A 195 -19.36 -4.87 -8.70
C TYR A 195 -18.78 -4.16 -7.49
N ASP A 196 -17.84 -4.78 -6.77
CA ASP A 196 -17.21 -4.18 -5.60
C ASP A 196 -16.06 -3.26 -6.00
N PHE A 197 -16.22 -1.96 -5.76
CA PHE A 197 -15.19 -0.96 -6.10
C PHE A 197 -13.90 -1.17 -5.31
N TYR A 198 -14.01 -1.52 -4.02
CA TYR A 198 -12.86 -1.77 -3.17
C TYR A 198 -11.98 -2.91 -3.70
N SER A 199 -12.60 -4.02 -4.12
CA SER A 199 -11.89 -5.15 -4.74
C SER A 199 -11.14 -4.74 -6.01
N VAL A 200 -11.76 -3.92 -6.87
CA VAL A 200 -11.11 -3.42 -8.10
C VAL A 200 -9.99 -2.45 -7.73
N ALA A 201 -10.18 -1.57 -6.75
CA ALA A 201 -9.12 -0.65 -6.31
C ALA A 201 -7.88 -1.40 -5.78
N LEU A 202 -8.07 -2.47 -4.98
CA LEU A 202 -6.96 -3.33 -4.54
C LEU A 202 -6.21 -3.94 -5.74
N HIS A 203 -6.96 -4.47 -6.72
CA HIS A 203 -6.40 -5.06 -7.93
C HIS A 203 -5.56 -4.05 -8.73
N GLU A 204 -6.12 -2.87 -9.01
CA GLU A 204 -5.42 -1.85 -9.81
C GLU A 204 -4.22 -1.24 -9.08
N ILE A 205 -4.26 -1.09 -7.75
CA ILE A 205 -3.08 -0.68 -6.97
C ILE A 205 -2.01 -1.78 -7.02
N GLY A 206 -2.39 -3.07 -6.96
CA GLY A 206 -1.47 -4.18 -7.18
C GLY A 206 -0.71 -4.09 -8.50
N HIS A 207 -1.38 -3.68 -9.58
CA HIS A 207 -0.73 -3.38 -10.86
C HIS A 207 0.20 -2.17 -10.81
N VAL A 208 -0.20 -1.07 -10.15
CA VAL A 208 0.68 0.09 -9.94
C VAL A 208 1.96 -0.30 -9.21
N LEU A 209 1.85 -1.22 -8.26
CA LEU A 209 2.97 -1.77 -7.48
C LEU A 209 3.73 -2.89 -8.21
N GLY A 210 3.45 -3.10 -9.50
CA GLY A 210 4.31 -3.91 -10.38
C GLY A 210 3.86 -5.35 -10.58
N LEU A 211 2.77 -5.80 -9.97
CA LEU A 211 2.22 -7.11 -10.31
C LEU A 211 1.76 -7.12 -11.78
N SER A 212 2.17 -8.14 -12.52
CA SER A 212 1.91 -8.35 -13.96
C SER A 212 2.57 -7.35 -14.93
N LEU A 213 3.07 -6.21 -14.47
CA LEU A 213 3.50 -5.09 -15.33
C LEU A 213 4.93 -4.61 -15.10
N SER A 214 5.62 -5.12 -14.07
CA SER A 214 7.02 -4.77 -13.78
C SER A 214 8.01 -5.71 -14.45
N ASP A 215 9.22 -5.21 -14.67
CA ASP A 215 10.32 -6.01 -15.19
C ASP A 215 10.72 -7.15 -14.23
N SER A 216 10.64 -6.89 -12.93
CA SER A 216 10.91 -7.88 -11.90
C SER A 216 9.86 -8.99 -11.84
N PHE A 217 8.62 -8.71 -12.23
CA PHE A 217 7.61 -9.73 -12.50
C PHE A 217 7.95 -10.54 -13.75
N ASP A 218 8.26 -9.88 -14.87
CA ASP A 218 8.56 -10.52 -16.15
C ASP A 218 9.74 -11.50 -16.06
N ARG A 219 10.77 -11.16 -15.27
CA ARG A 219 11.92 -12.04 -14.97
C ARG A 219 11.51 -13.39 -14.39
N LEU A 220 10.43 -13.41 -13.60
CA LEU A 220 9.96 -14.59 -12.88
C LEU A 220 8.94 -15.40 -13.68
N GLN A 221 8.72 -15.03 -14.94
CA GLN A 221 7.76 -15.69 -15.80
C GLN A 221 8.43 -16.70 -16.72
N VAL A 222 7.90 -17.93 -16.71
CA VAL A 222 8.33 -19.01 -17.59
C VAL A 222 7.12 -19.60 -18.30
N GLY A 223 6.90 -19.22 -19.56
CA GLY A 223 5.71 -19.62 -20.30
C GLY A 223 4.45 -19.00 -19.68
N SER A 224 3.45 -19.82 -19.36
CA SER A 224 2.21 -19.40 -18.68
C SER A 224 2.27 -19.65 -17.16
N SER A 225 3.45 -19.44 -16.57
CA SER A 225 3.67 -19.72 -15.16
C SER A 225 4.56 -18.66 -14.53
N PHE A 226 4.19 -18.24 -13.32
CA PHE A 226 5.01 -17.41 -12.47
C PHE A 226 5.80 -18.29 -11.48
N THR A 227 7.08 -17.98 -11.33
CA THR A 227 8.07 -18.83 -10.65
C THR A 227 8.73 -18.14 -9.46
N GLY A 228 8.18 -17.01 -9.02
CA GLY A 228 8.58 -16.33 -7.79
C GLY A 228 8.57 -17.27 -6.59
N ALA A 229 9.63 -17.22 -5.78
CA ALA A 229 9.86 -18.21 -4.73
C ALA A 229 8.84 -18.10 -3.60
N ASN A 230 8.40 -16.88 -3.27
CA ASN A 230 7.39 -16.65 -2.24
C ASN A 230 6.03 -17.14 -2.73
N SER A 231 5.60 -16.74 -3.93
CA SER A 231 4.34 -17.18 -4.53
C SER A 231 4.30 -18.70 -4.73
N VAL A 232 5.40 -19.32 -5.16
CA VAL A 232 5.52 -20.78 -5.24
C VAL A 232 5.38 -21.44 -3.87
N GLY A 233 5.95 -20.83 -2.82
CA GLY A 233 5.84 -21.30 -1.45
C GLY A 233 4.40 -21.30 -0.94
N VAL A 234 3.63 -20.25 -1.24
CA VAL A 234 2.22 -20.12 -0.84
C VAL A 234 1.31 -21.02 -1.68
N TYR A 235 1.49 -21.03 -3.00
CA TYR A 235 0.62 -21.79 -3.91
C TYR A 235 0.90 -23.31 -3.90
N GLY A 236 2.14 -23.71 -3.56
CA GLY A 236 2.58 -25.10 -3.57
C GLY A 236 3.18 -25.57 -4.91
N GLY A 237 3.50 -24.64 -5.81
CA GLY A 237 4.06 -24.88 -7.13
C GLY A 237 4.10 -23.59 -7.96
N ASN A 238 4.55 -23.66 -9.21
CA ASN A 238 4.50 -22.50 -10.10
C ASN A 238 3.05 -22.02 -10.28
N VAL A 239 2.82 -20.72 -10.14
CA VAL A 239 1.47 -20.14 -10.20
C VAL A 239 1.03 -20.07 -11.67
N PRO A 240 -0.15 -20.60 -12.03
CA PRO A 240 -0.67 -20.47 -13.38
C PRO A 240 -0.99 -19.02 -13.73
N LEU A 241 -0.57 -18.57 -14.92
CA LEU A 241 -0.95 -17.30 -15.52
C LEU A 241 -1.97 -17.53 -16.64
N VAL A 242 -2.79 -16.52 -16.94
CA VAL A 242 -3.85 -16.63 -17.97
C VAL A 242 -3.25 -17.01 -19.34
N SER A 243 -2.29 -16.22 -19.85
CA SER A 243 -1.67 -16.49 -21.16
C SER A 243 -0.40 -15.67 -21.37
N SER A 244 0.29 -15.87 -22.51
CA SER A 244 1.58 -15.23 -22.80
C SER A 244 1.52 -13.73 -23.15
N GLY A 245 0.65 -12.97 -22.51
CA GLY A 245 0.32 -11.57 -22.77
C GLY A 245 -0.83 -11.05 -21.91
N ASP A 246 -1.32 -11.89 -20.99
CA ASP A 246 -2.25 -11.57 -19.92
C ASP A 246 -1.66 -12.24 -18.67
N TRP A 247 -0.94 -11.43 -17.89
CA TRP A 247 -0.09 -11.90 -16.79
C TRP A 247 -0.77 -11.81 -15.43
N HIS A 248 -2.10 -11.77 -15.41
CA HIS A 248 -2.87 -12.06 -14.22
C HIS A 248 -2.66 -13.52 -13.79
N TRP A 249 -2.89 -13.79 -12.51
CA TRP A 249 -3.11 -15.16 -12.07
C TRP A 249 -4.27 -15.75 -12.88
N ALA A 250 -4.17 -17.02 -13.28
CA ALA A 250 -5.25 -17.65 -14.03
C ALA A 250 -6.55 -17.67 -13.20
N SER A 251 -7.70 -17.54 -13.87
CA SER A 251 -9.00 -17.60 -13.20
C SER A 251 -9.15 -18.88 -12.36
N GLY A 252 -9.69 -18.73 -11.15
CA GLY A 252 -9.85 -19.81 -10.19
C GLY A 252 -8.58 -20.16 -9.40
N VAL A 253 -7.47 -19.43 -9.57
CA VAL A 253 -6.34 -19.48 -8.63
C VAL A 253 -6.81 -18.90 -7.29
N THR A 254 -6.73 -19.69 -6.23
CA THR A 254 -7.20 -19.34 -4.89
C THR A 254 -6.06 -19.30 -3.88
N SER A 255 -6.23 -18.48 -2.84
CA SER A 255 -5.36 -18.43 -1.66
C SER A 255 -6.18 -17.92 -0.47
N ASP A 256 -5.61 -17.98 0.74
CA ASP A 256 -6.24 -17.37 1.91
C ASP A 256 -6.12 -15.84 1.85
N VAL A 257 -7.17 -15.12 2.27
CA VAL A 257 -7.13 -13.67 2.48
C VAL A 257 -5.99 -13.36 3.45
N TYR A 258 -5.15 -12.39 3.08
CA TYR A 258 -3.92 -12.09 3.81
C TYR A 258 -4.18 -11.87 5.30
N GLY A 259 -3.42 -12.57 6.15
CA GLY A 259 -3.57 -12.52 7.61
C GLY A 259 -4.76 -13.31 8.16
N THR A 260 -5.46 -14.10 7.35
CA THR A 260 -6.61 -14.91 7.75
C THR A 260 -6.48 -16.37 7.29
N ALA A 261 -7.50 -17.19 7.57
CA ALA A 261 -7.63 -18.56 7.04
C ALA A 261 -8.86 -18.71 6.13
N ILE A 262 -9.33 -17.61 5.56
CA ILE A 262 -10.51 -17.58 4.68
C ILE A 262 -10.01 -17.68 3.25
N SER A 263 -10.29 -18.80 2.58
CA SER A 263 -9.93 -18.98 1.18
C SER A 263 -10.86 -18.20 0.24
N GLN A 264 -10.27 -17.50 -0.74
CA GLN A 264 -10.97 -16.85 -1.85
C GLN A 264 -10.16 -16.99 -3.15
N GLU A 265 -10.75 -16.61 -4.28
CA GLU A 265 -9.98 -16.39 -5.51
C GLU A 265 -9.02 -15.21 -5.32
N ALA A 266 -7.77 -15.36 -5.76
CA ALA A 266 -6.74 -14.35 -5.61
C ALA A 266 -7.17 -13.03 -6.28
N ALA A 267 -6.82 -11.89 -5.67
CA ALA A 267 -7.28 -10.59 -6.13
C ALA A 267 -6.74 -10.25 -7.52
N MET A 268 -5.52 -10.70 -7.87
CA MET A 268 -4.89 -10.43 -9.17
C MET A 268 -5.27 -11.42 -10.28
N THR A 269 -6.43 -12.06 -10.18
CA THR A 269 -7.07 -12.79 -11.28
C THR A 269 -7.82 -11.82 -12.21
N PRO A 270 -8.05 -12.14 -13.50
CA PRO A 270 -8.41 -11.14 -14.53
C PRO A 270 -9.87 -10.65 -14.48
N SER A 271 -10.70 -11.12 -13.54
CA SER A 271 -12.13 -10.83 -13.55
C SER A 271 -12.72 -10.85 -12.16
N LEU A 272 -13.66 -9.94 -11.89
CA LEU A 272 -14.47 -9.92 -10.66
C LEU A 272 -15.93 -10.18 -11.02
N ALA A 273 -16.56 -11.17 -10.38
CA ALA A 273 -17.99 -11.41 -10.58
C ALA A 273 -18.85 -10.40 -9.80
N ASN A 274 -20.09 -10.19 -10.25
CA ASN A 274 -21.05 -9.40 -9.48
C ASN A 274 -21.39 -10.08 -8.14
N GLY A 275 -21.59 -9.26 -7.11
CA GLY A 275 -21.93 -9.72 -5.76
C GLY A 275 -20.76 -10.32 -5.01
N GLU A 276 -19.54 -10.20 -5.54
CA GLU A 276 -18.32 -10.72 -4.94
C GLU A 276 -17.45 -9.58 -4.40
N ARG A 277 -16.85 -9.83 -3.23
CA ARG A 277 -15.71 -9.06 -2.72
C ARG A 277 -14.48 -9.95 -2.77
N ARG A 278 -13.38 -9.42 -3.32
CA ARG A 278 -12.04 -10.00 -3.30
C ARG A 278 -11.10 -9.08 -2.56
N GLU A 279 -10.58 -9.56 -1.45
CA GLU A 279 -9.48 -8.93 -0.72
C GLU A 279 -8.14 -9.49 -1.22
N PHE A 280 -7.03 -8.80 -0.96
CA PHE A 280 -5.70 -9.30 -1.33
C PHE A 280 -5.40 -10.57 -0.54
N THR A 281 -4.86 -11.58 -1.23
CA THR A 281 -4.56 -12.88 -0.63
C THR A 281 -3.09 -13.02 -0.27
N GLU A 282 -2.76 -14.03 0.53
CA GLU A 282 -1.36 -14.45 0.80
C GLU A 282 -0.57 -14.64 -0.49
N LEU A 283 -1.19 -15.15 -1.56
CA LEU A 283 -0.54 -15.31 -2.85
C LEU A 283 -0.24 -13.97 -3.54
N ASP A 284 -1.16 -13.02 -3.46
CA ASP A 284 -0.97 -11.70 -4.06
C ASP A 284 0.13 -10.92 -3.30
N VAL A 285 0.15 -10.99 -1.97
CA VAL A 285 1.23 -10.41 -1.14
C VAL A 285 2.58 -11.09 -1.39
N ALA A 286 2.59 -12.42 -1.53
CA ALA A 286 3.80 -13.13 -1.90
C ALA A 286 4.32 -12.71 -3.30
N GLY A 287 3.41 -12.37 -4.22
CA GLY A 287 3.76 -11.75 -5.50
C GLY A 287 4.46 -10.42 -5.33
N LEU A 288 4.00 -9.55 -4.42
CA LEU A 288 4.66 -8.27 -4.10
C LEU A 288 6.10 -8.51 -3.59
N ALA A 289 6.27 -9.47 -2.70
CA ALA A 289 7.60 -9.84 -2.19
C ALA A 289 8.52 -10.39 -3.29
N ASP A 290 7.98 -11.11 -4.27
CA ASP A 290 8.75 -11.65 -5.39
C ASP A 290 9.20 -10.58 -6.40
N VAL A 291 8.45 -9.48 -6.53
CA VAL A 291 8.80 -8.36 -7.44
C VAL A 291 9.69 -7.29 -6.80
N GLY A 292 9.95 -7.35 -5.50
CA GLY A 292 10.92 -6.48 -4.83
C GLY A 292 10.55 -6.01 -3.44
N TRP A 293 9.25 -5.82 -3.18
CA TRP A 293 8.77 -5.15 -1.97
C TRP A 293 9.10 -5.93 -0.69
N GLU A 294 9.68 -5.24 0.29
CA GLU A 294 9.81 -5.73 1.66
C GLU A 294 8.43 -5.74 2.32
N ILE A 295 7.94 -6.94 2.64
CA ILE A 295 6.66 -7.11 3.33
C ILE A 295 6.88 -7.20 4.84
N VAL A 296 6.31 -6.25 5.56
CA VAL A 296 6.25 -6.26 7.02
C VAL A 296 5.04 -7.09 7.44
N PRO A 297 5.23 -8.17 8.22
CA PRO A 297 4.11 -8.92 8.75
C PRO A 297 3.29 -8.04 9.69
N GLU A 298 1.97 -8.07 9.54
CA GLU A 298 1.05 -7.48 10.53
C GLU A 298 1.46 -7.92 11.94
N PRO A 299 1.59 -7.01 12.93
CA PRO A 299 1.88 -7.40 14.29
C PRO A 299 0.74 -8.31 14.75
N ASN A 300 1.03 -9.62 14.79
CA ASN A 300 0.01 -10.61 15.06
C ASN A 300 -0.79 -10.21 16.31
N ALA A 301 -2.11 -10.33 16.27
CA ALA A 301 -2.98 -9.88 17.37
C ALA A 301 -2.57 -10.51 18.72
N ALA A 302 -1.89 -11.67 18.70
CA ALA A 302 -1.28 -12.30 19.87
C ALA A 302 -0.13 -11.48 20.49
N PHE A 303 0.70 -10.80 19.69
CA PHE A 303 1.77 -9.90 20.10
C PHE A 303 1.19 -8.64 20.76
N LEU A 304 0.13 -8.06 20.19
CA LEU A 304 -0.57 -6.93 20.80
C LEU A 304 -1.30 -7.33 22.10
N LEU A 305 -1.91 -8.52 22.15
CA LEU A 305 -2.57 -9.03 23.36
C LEU A 305 -1.56 -9.34 24.47
N THR A 306 -0.40 -9.91 24.15
CA THR A 306 0.66 -10.22 25.14
C THR A 306 1.27 -8.96 25.73
N ILE A 307 1.53 -7.92 24.93
CA ILE A 307 1.95 -6.60 25.43
C ILE A 307 0.87 -6.01 26.35
N GLY A 308 -0.41 -6.04 25.94
CA GLY A 308 -1.53 -5.59 26.76
C GLY A 308 -1.67 -6.34 28.09
N CYS A 309 -1.48 -7.66 28.09
CA CYS A 309 -1.50 -8.49 29.30
C CYS A 309 -0.33 -8.19 30.25
N VAL A 310 0.88 -7.95 29.73
CA VAL A 310 2.05 -7.58 30.54
C VAL A 310 1.82 -6.24 31.24
N PHE A 311 1.25 -5.24 30.54
CA PHE A 311 0.90 -3.95 31.17
C PHE A 311 -0.19 -4.08 32.25
N LEU A 312 -1.16 -4.97 32.06
CA LEU A 312 -2.21 -5.24 33.06
C LEU A 312 -1.69 -6.00 34.29
N LEU A 313 -0.73 -6.91 34.11
CA LEU A 313 -0.09 -7.66 35.19
C LEU A 313 0.84 -6.76 36.03
N LEU A 314 1.55 -5.83 35.40
CA LEU A 314 2.40 -4.85 36.09
C LEU A 314 1.59 -3.79 36.86
N ARG A 315 0.30 -3.59 36.52
CA ARG A 315 -0.59 -2.65 37.22
C ARG A 315 -1.24 -3.22 38.50
N ARG A 316 -1.19 -4.54 38.71
CA ARG A 316 -1.65 -5.17 39.96
C ARG A 316 -0.52 -5.17 41.00
N GLY A 317 -0.22 -3.98 41.53
CA GLY A 317 0.57 -3.85 42.77
C GLY A 317 -0.13 -4.54 43.95
N PRO A 318 0.61 -4.94 45.01
CA PRO A 318 0.08 -5.76 46.09
C PRO A 318 -1.07 -5.07 46.80
N ARG A 319 -2.22 -5.75 46.92
CA ARG A 319 -3.29 -5.34 47.84
C ARG A 319 -2.70 -5.39 49.26
N ARG A 320 -2.41 -4.22 49.84
CA ARG A 320 -2.11 -4.11 51.27
C ARG A 320 -3.40 -4.45 52.02
N GLY A 321 -3.46 -5.66 52.57
CA GLY A 321 -4.42 -6.01 53.61
C GLY A 321 -4.01 -5.34 54.91
N ALA A 322 -4.90 -4.50 55.44
CA ALA A 322 -5.12 -4.20 56.86
C ALA A 322 -6.43 -3.42 56.96
#